data_AF-N8VCF5-F1
#
_entry.id   AF-N8VCF5-F1
#
_cell.length_a   1.000
_cell.length_b   1.000
_cell.length_c   1.000
_cell.angle_alpha   90.00
_cell.angle_beta   90.00
_cell.angle_gamma   90.00
#
_symmetry.space_group_name_H-M   'P 1'
#
loop_
_entity.id
_entity.type
_entity.pdbx_description
1 polymer ?
#
loop_
_entity_poly.entity_id
_entity_poly.type
_entity_poly.pdbx_seq_one_letter_code
_entity_poly.pdbx_strand_id
1 'polypeptide(L)'
;MTDDITLEERKVIYRARRGLKEIDVYFDPYVKNYYLTADPFEKQMFAELVAQEDPDLLDWFMEVSEPPRPELKDFIKKLKFYVHGYSQIIIKPIQWCNELFRTF
;
A
#
# COMPACT_ATOMS: atom_id res chain seq x y z
N MET A 1 -19.00 8.65 12.25
CA MET A 1 -18.11 8.28 13.37
C MET A 1 -16.71 8.36 12.81
N THR A 2 -15.96 9.42 13.14
CA THR A 2 -14.57 9.58 12.74
C THR A 2 -13.75 8.80 13.76
N ASP A 3 -13.45 7.55 13.45
CA ASP A 3 -12.56 6.72 14.25
C ASP A 3 -11.23 7.46 14.40
N ASP A 4 -10.81 7.64 15.65
CA ASP A 4 -9.63 8.40 15.99
C ASP A 4 -8.39 7.63 15.52
N ILE A 5 -7.90 7.95 14.31
CA ILE A 5 -6.72 7.31 13.73
C ILE A 5 -5.56 7.49 14.71
N THR A 6 -5.00 6.39 15.19
CA THR A 6 -3.92 6.41 16.17
C THR A 6 -2.66 7.06 15.58
N LEU A 7 -1.77 7.56 16.43
CA LEU A 7 -0.52 8.16 15.98
C LEU A 7 0.33 7.19 15.15
N GLU A 8 0.32 5.90 15.52
CA GLU A 8 1.05 4.85 14.80
C GLU A 8 0.45 4.60 13.42
N GLU A 9 -0.89 4.56 13.30
CA GLU A 9 -1.54 4.44 11.99
C GLU A 9 -1.22 5.64 11.08
N ARG A 10 -1.18 6.87 11.61
CA ARG A 10 -0.78 8.05 10.81
C ARG A 10 0.67 7.95 10.33
N LYS A 11 1.59 7.47 11.17
CA LYS A 11 3.00 7.27 10.78
C LYS A 11 3.12 6.25 9.65
N VAL A 12 2.39 5.14 9.74
CA VAL A 12 2.36 4.09 8.71
C VAL A 12 1.78 4.63 7.40
N ILE A 13 0.65 5.34 7.46
CA ILE A 13 0.03 5.99 6.28
C ILE A 13 0.98 7.01 5.64
N TYR A 14 1.69 7.79 6.44
CA TYR A 14 2.66 8.76 5.92
C TYR A 14 3.85 8.07 5.26
N ARG A 15 4.39 7.00 5.87
CA ARG A 15 5.47 6.18 5.28
C ARG A 15 5.06 5.44 4.02
N ALA A 16 3.76 5.18 3.82
CA ALA A 16 3.27 4.57 2.60
C ALA A 16 3.31 5.53 1.39
N ARG A 17 3.45 6.84 1.60
CA ARG A 17 3.54 7.84 0.52
C ARG A 17 5.01 8.05 0.14
N ARG A 18 5.48 7.36 -0.89
CA ARG A 18 6.93 7.27 -1.17
C ARG A 18 7.38 7.99 -2.42
N GLY A 19 6.47 8.65 -3.15
CA GLY A 19 6.81 9.41 -4.36
C GLY A 19 7.18 8.52 -5.56
N LEU A 20 7.27 7.21 -5.35
CA LEU A 20 7.39 6.19 -6.38
C LEU A 20 5.99 5.75 -6.81
N LYS A 21 5.56 6.21 -7.98
CA LYS A 21 4.17 6.03 -8.47
C LYS A 21 3.79 4.56 -8.60
N GLU A 22 4.77 3.71 -8.91
CA GLU A 22 4.62 2.27 -9.06
C GLU A 22 4.25 1.57 -7.76
N ILE A 23 4.69 2.05 -6.60
CA ILE A 23 4.33 1.49 -5.29
C ILE A 23 3.07 2.17 -4.75
N ASP A 24 3.00 3.50 -4.91
CA ASP A 24 1.86 4.30 -4.44
C ASP A 24 0.53 3.77 -5.04
N VAL A 25 0.53 3.26 -6.29
CA VAL A 25 -0.68 2.66 -6.92
C VAL A 25 -1.25 1.48 -6.14
N TYR A 26 -0.42 0.74 -5.38
CA TYR A 26 -0.86 -0.38 -4.56
C TYR A 26 -1.26 0.06 -3.15
N PHE A 27 -0.48 0.96 -2.56
CA PHE A 27 -0.68 1.39 -1.18
C PHE A 27 -1.87 2.34 -1.00
N ASP A 28 -2.06 3.30 -1.92
CA ASP A 28 -3.16 4.28 -1.83
C ASP A 28 -4.56 3.63 -1.72
N PRO A 29 -4.97 2.71 -2.62
CA PRO A 29 -6.29 2.09 -2.53
C PRO A 29 -6.40 1.16 -1.32
N TYR A 30 -5.30 0.51 -0.92
CA TYR A 30 -5.27 -0.32 0.26
C TYR A 30 -5.50 0.51 1.54
N VAL A 31 -4.74 1.59 1.71
CA VAL A 31 -4.82 2.48 2.87
C VAL A 31 -6.22 3.12 3.00
N LYS A 32 -6.80 3.55 1.88
CA LYS A 32 -8.11 4.22 1.89
C LYS A 32 -9.29 3.30 2.16
N ASN A 33 -9.27 2.08 1.63
CA ASN A 33 -10.45 1.21 1.64
C ASN A 33 -10.34 0.04 2.63
N TYR A 34 -9.12 -0.40 2.95
CA TYR A 34 -8.88 -1.65 3.69
C TYR A 34 -8.10 -1.45 4.99
N TYR A 35 -7.07 -0.60 5.02
CA TYR A 35 -6.19 -0.47 6.19
C TYR A 35 -6.93 -0.07 7.47
N LEU A 36 -7.89 0.87 7.40
CA LEU A 36 -8.62 1.32 8.59
C LEU A 36 -9.49 0.22 9.21
N THR A 37 -10.02 -0.68 8.38
CA THR A 37 -10.89 -1.79 8.78
C THR A 37 -10.16 -3.13 8.93
N ALA A 38 -8.87 -3.16 8.59
CA ALA A 38 -8.01 -4.33 8.70
C ALA A 38 -7.78 -4.73 10.16
N ASP A 39 -7.56 -6.02 10.38
CA ASP A 39 -7.23 -6.55 11.70
C ASP A 39 -5.83 -6.07 12.17
N PRO A 40 -5.53 -6.13 13.48
CA PRO A 40 -4.25 -5.69 14.01
C PRO A 40 -3.03 -6.41 13.43
N PHE A 41 -3.18 -7.68 13.06
CA PHE A 41 -2.10 -8.47 12.47
C PHE A 41 -1.78 -7.98 11.06
N GLU A 42 -2.80 -7.69 10.26
CA GLU A 42 -2.65 -7.15 8.92
C GLU A 42 -2.09 -5.71 8.96
N LYS A 43 -2.54 -4.88 9.90
CA LYS A 43 -1.95 -3.55 10.13
C LYS A 43 -0.47 -3.64 10.46
N GLN A 44 -0.07 -4.61 11.30
CA GLN A 44 1.33 -4.86 11.61
C GLN A 44 2.11 -5.32 10.37
N MET A 45 1.56 -6.25 9.58
CA MET A 45 2.19 -6.69 8.33
C MET A 45 2.41 -5.54 7.35
N PHE A 46 1.43 -4.63 7.23
CA PHE A 46 1.58 -3.44 6.42
C PHE A 46 2.64 -2.50 6.97
N ALA A 47 2.68 -2.28 8.29
CA ALA A 47 3.71 -1.47 8.95
C ALA A 47 5.13 -2.02 8.71
N GLU A 48 5.30 -3.34 8.75
CA GLU A 48 6.57 -4.01 8.45
C GLU A 48 6.97 -3.88 6.98
N LEU A 49 5.99 -4.01 6.06
CA LEU A 49 6.20 -3.81 4.64
C LEU A 49 6.63 -2.36 4.35
N VAL A 50 5.91 -1.37 4.90
CA VAL A 50 6.27 0.05 4.76
C VAL A 50 7.44 0.48 5.67
N ALA A 51 8.15 -0.45 6.29
CA ALA A 51 9.44 -0.18 6.92
C ALA A 51 10.62 -0.58 6.01
N GLN A 52 10.38 -1.33 4.94
CA GLN A 52 11.42 -1.76 3.98
C GLN A 52 11.81 -0.62 3.03
N GLU A 53 12.97 -0.75 2.38
CA GLU A 53 13.49 0.26 1.44
C GLU A 53 12.72 0.25 0.11
N ASP A 54 12.69 1.39 -0.57
CA ASP A 54 11.97 1.55 -1.84
C ASP A 54 12.46 0.64 -2.98
N PRO A 55 13.79 0.45 -3.18
CA PRO A 55 14.29 -0.45 -4.23
C PRO A 55 13.84 -1.89 -4.01
N ASP A 56 13.94 -2.37 -2.76
CA ASP A 56 13.55 -3.74 -2.41
C ASP A 56 12.04 -3.96 -2.59
N LEU A 57 11.22 -3.00 -2.14
CA LEU A 57 9.79 -3.07 -2.36
C LEU A 57 9.46 -3.11 -3.86
N LEU A 58 10.07 -2.24 -4.65
CA LEU A 58 9.85 -2.23 -6.09
C LEU A 58 10.17 -3.59 -6.71
N ASP A 59 11.32 -4.17 -6.36
CA ASP A 59 11.73 -5.48 -6.88
C ASP A 59 10.76 -6.59 -6.48
N TRP A 60 10.23 -6.59 -5.25
CA TRP A 60 9.24 -7.58 -4.82
C TRP A 60 7.88 -7.40 -5.51
N PHE A 61 7.45 -6.15 -5.70
CA PHE A 61 6.21 -5.84 -6.43
C PHE A 61 6.34 -6.22 -7.91
N MET A 62 7.51 -6.05 -8.50
CA MET A 62 7.82 -6.42 -9.89
C MET A 62 8.21 -7.88 -10.08
N GLU A 63 8.23 -8.68 -9.01
CA GLU A 63 8.63 -10.10 -9.02
C GLU A 63 10.06 -10.32 -9.55
N VAL A 64 10.91 -9.30 -9.41
CA VAL A 64 12.34 -9.33 -9.75
C VAL A 64 13.13 -10.03 -8.65
N SER A 65 12.74 -9.83 -7.39
CA SER A 65 13.32 -10.50 -6.22
C SER A 65 12.23 -10.99 -5.27
N GLU A 66 12.60 -11.83 -4.31
CA GLU A 66 11.67 -12.35 -3.30
C GLU A 66 11.93 -11.70 -1.94
N PRO A 67 10.86 -11.37 -1.18
CA PRO A 67 11.03 -10.88 0.17
C PRO A 67 11.61 -11.98 1.07
N PRO A 68 12.41 -11.61 2.08
CA PRO A 68 13.05 -12.57 2.97
C PRO A 68 12.06 -13.39 3.80
N ARG A 69 10.81 -12.94 3.91
CA ARG A 69 9.73 -13.64 4.63
C ARG A 69 8.60 -14.04 3.68
N PRO A 70 8.13 -15.31 3.74
CA PRO A 70 7.01 -15.76 2.91
C PRO A 70 5.70 -15.03 3.25
N GLU A 71 5.50 -14.63 4.50
CA GLU A 71 4.33 -13.87 4.96
C GLU A 71 4.22 -12.51 4.25
N LEU A 72 5.35 -11.82 4.02
CA LEU A 72 5.39 -10.57 3.25
C LEU A 72 5.04 -10.83 1.78
N LYS A 73 5.52 -11.95 1.20
CA LYS A 73 5.20 -12.35 -0.17
C LYS A 73 3.69 -12.54 -0.36
N ASP A 74 3.05 -13.24 0.57
CA ASP A 74 1.61 -13.49 0.53
C ASP A 74 0.82 -12.19 0.76
N PHE A 75 1.32 -11.31 1.63
CA PHE A 75 0.72 -10.00 1.83
C PHE A 75 0.83 -9.10 0.60
N ILE A 76 1.97 -9.07 -0.10
CA ILE A 76 2.13 -8.33 -1.36
C ILE A 76 1.16 -8.86 -2.43
N LYS A 77 0.99 -10.18 -2.54
CA LYS A 77 -0.02 -10.76 -3.45
C LYS A 77 -1.44 -10.33 -3.08
N LYS A 78 -1.75 -10.27 -1.79
CA LYS A 78 -3.03 -9.78 -1.27
C LYS A 78 -3.25 -8.31 -1.65
N LEU A 79 -2.23 -7.46 -1.52
CA LEU A 79 -2.27 -6.05 -1.97
C LEU A 79 -2.51 -5.93 -3.48
N LYS A 80 -1.79 -6.74 -4.28
CA LYS A 80 -2.01 -6.81 -5.74
C LYS A 80 -3.46 -7.19 -6.08
N PHE A 81 -4.05 -8.12 -5.34
CA PHE A 81 -5.45 -8.52 -5.53
C PHE A 81 -6.43 -7.41 -5.18
N TYR A 82 -6.21 -6.65 -4.10
CA TYR A 82 -7.08 -5.52 -3.75
C TYR A 82 -7.10 -4.42 -4.82
N VAL A 83 -5.99 -4.23 -5.51
CA VAL A 83 -5.88 -3.25 -6.62
C VAL A 83 -6.47 -3.81 -7.91
N HIS A 84 -6.21 -5.08 -8.23
CA HIS A 84 -6.74 -5.73 -9.44
C HIS A 84 -8.26 -5.99 -9.36
N GLY A 85 -8.82 -6.14 -8.15
CA GLY A 85 -10.26 -6.27 -7.94
C GLY A 85 -11.08 -5.06 -8.39
N TYR A 86 -10.42 -3.90 -8.57
CA TYR A 86 -11.03 -2.69 -9.13
C TYR A 86 -10.88 -2.55 -10.65
N SER A 87 -10.17 -3.45 -11.34
CA SER A 87 -9.93 -3.25 -12.76
C SER A 87 -9.70 -4.51 -13.60
N GLN A 88 -10.77 -4.93 -14.30
CA GLN A 88 -10.65 -5.45 -15.67
C GLN A 88 -10.31 -4.34 -16.70
N ILE A 89 -9.87 -3.15 -16.29
CA ILE A 89 -9.70 -2.00 -17.18
C ILE A 89 -8.28 -1.42 -17.01
N ILE A 90 -7.37 -1.90 -17.86
CA ILE A 90 -6.34 -1.10 -18.53
C ILE A 90 -5.41 -0.31 -17.59
N ILE A 91 -4.16 -0.77 -17.53
CA ILE A 91 -2.97 0.02 -17.21
C ILE A 91 -3.09 1.41 -17.88
N LYS A 92 -3.40 2.47 -17.12
CA LYS A 92 -3.32 3.85 -17.58
C LYS A 92 -2.44 4.68 -16.65
N PRO A 93 -1.60 5.56 -17.21
CA PRO A 93 -0.51 6.19 -16.49
C PRO A 93 -1.03 7.38 -15.66
N ILE A 94 -0.59 7.44 -14.40
CA ILE A 94 -0.19 8.69 -13.72
C ILE A 94 -1.28 9.75 -13.42
N GLN A 95 -2.53 9.63 -13.88
CA GLN A 95 -3.53 10.70 -13.70
C GLN A 95 -4.27 10.74 -12.34
N TRP A 96 -4.10 9.75 -11.47
CA TRP A 96 -4.85 9.67 -10.20
C TRP A 96 -4.29 10.50 -9.02
N CYS A 97 -3.10 11.11 -9.16
CA CYS A 97 -2.49 11.89 -8.07
C CYS A 97 -3.15 13.26 -7.79
N ASN A 98 -4.02 13.78 -8.66
CA ASN A 98 -4.46 15.19 -8.55
C ASN A 98 -5.75 15.41 -7.73
N GLU A 99 -6.54 14.38 -7.44
CA GLU A 99 -7.84 14.55 -6.76
C GLU A 99 -7.74 14.36 -5.24
N LEU A 100 -6.79 13.55 -4.76
CA LEU A 100 -6.61 13.22 -3.33
C LEU A 100 -5.58 14.11 -2.60
N PHE A 101 -4.85 14.91 -3.40
CA PHE A 101 -4.05 16.11 -3.08
C PHE A 101 -4.69 17.21 -2.22
N ARG A 102 -5.96 17.52 -2.50
CA ARG A 102 -6.46 18.91 -2.47
C ARG A 102 -7.30 19.29 -1.25
N THR A 103 -7.34 18.44 -0.23
CA THR A 103 -8.03 18.73 1.04
C THR A 103 -7.13 18.37 2.23
N PHE A 104 -5.93 18.93 2.26
CA PHE A 104 -5.17 19.22 3.48
C PHE A 104 -4.35 20.49 3.27
#